data_AF-A0A644SAP9-F1
#
_entry.id   AF-A0A644SAP9-F1
#
_cell.length_a   1.000
_cell.length_b   1.000
_cell.length_c   1.000
_cell.angle_alpha   90.00
_cell.angle_beta   90.00
_cell.angle_gamma   90.00
#
_symmetry.space_group_name_H-M   'P 1'
#
loop_
_entity.id
_entity.type
_entity.pdbx_description
1 polymer ?
#
loop_
_entity_poly.entity_id
_entity_poly.type
_entity_poly.pdbx_seq_one_letter_code
_entity_poly.pdbx_strand_id
1 'polypeptide(L)'
;MGYRCHIAKNYEVEYENGSYFNNSECKLLSLLEKVGLLEDAWMNEGHEDLEVSRQDTLSLDLEEYDLDEEERGFLEDLIEVAKTAPYAKKSGFIRLSWF
;
A
#
# COMPACT_ATOMS: atom_id res chain seq x y z
N MET A 1 18.91 -28.50 3.84
CA MET A 1 17.45 -28.49 3.57
C MET A 1 17.23 -27.56 2.40
N GLY A 2 16.77 -28.07 1.25
CA GLY A 2 16.66 -27.27 0.01
C GLY A 2 15.28 -26.64 -0.12
N TYR A 3 15.21 -25.31 -0.18
CA TYR A 3 13.99 -24.59 -0.51
C TYR A 3 13.58 -24.90 -1.95
N ARG A 4 12.30 -25.19 -2.17
CA ARG A 4 11.74 -25.38 -3.51
C ARG A 4 10.96 -24.12 -3.88
N CYS A 5 11.38 -23.49 -4.98
CA CYS A 5 10.70 -22.33 -5.55
C CYS A 5 9.45 -22.79 -6.31
N HIS A 6 8.34 -22.07 -6.13
CA HIS A 6 7.08 -22.28 -6.84
C HIS A 6 6.75 -21.02 -7.65
N ILE A 7 6.17 -21.20 -8.84
CA ILE A 7 5.88 -20.13 -9.80
C ILE A 7 4.37 -19.84 -9.76
N ALA A 8 4.01 -18.57 -9.61
CA ALA A 8 2.63 -18.12 -9.67
C ALA A 8 2.06 -18.33 -11.08
N LYS A 9 0.84 -18.88 -11.17
CA LYS A 9 0.22 -19.25 -12.45
C LYS A 9 -0.69 -18.17 -13.04
N ASN A 10 -1.30 -17.31 -12.20
CA ASN A 10 -2.15 -16.18 -12.60
C ASN A 10 -2.04 -15.05 -11.58
N TYR A 11 -2.08 -13.79 -12.04
CA TYR A 11 -2.17 -12.56 -11.24
C TYR A 11 -3.20 -11.65 -11.91
N GLU A 12 -4.23 -11.22 -11.18
CA GLU A 12 -5.27 -10.31 -11.67
C GLU A 12 -5.30 -9.11 -10.73
N VAL A 13 -5.16 -7.91 -11.30
CA VAL A 13 -5.09 -6.65 -10.54
C VAL A 13 -6.22 -5.77 -11.03
N GLU A 14 -7.09 -5.38 -10.10
CA GLU A 14 -8.19 -4.48 -10.33
C GLU A 14 -7.96 -3.25 -9.45
N TYR A 15 -7.91 -2.07 -10.09
CA TYR A 15 -7.75 -0.80 -9.42
C TYR A 15 -9.12 -0.12 -9.31
N GLU A 16 -9.41 0.46 -8.16
CA GLU A 16 -10.66 1.19 -7.97
C GLU A 16 -10.63 2.51 -8.76
N ASN A 17 -11.66 2.76 -9.57
CA ASN A 17 -11.76 3.98 -10.37
C ASN A 17 -11.73 5.22 -9.47
N GLY A 18 -10.67 6.03 -9.58
CA GLY A 18 -10.52 7.26 -8.80
C GLY A 18 -9.58 7.16 -7.60
N SER A 19 -9.10 5.97 -7.26
CA SER A 19 -8.11 5.74 -6.20
C SER A 19 -6.67 6.06 -6.68
N TYR A 20 -6.44 7.29 -7.11
CA TYR A 20 -5.11 7.76 -7.49
C TYR A 20 -4.72 8.97 -6.65
N PHE A 21 -3.55 8.89 -6.05
CA PHE A 21 -2.92 10.03 -5.40
C PHE A 21 -2.30 10.89 -6.51
N ASN A 22 -2.72 12.16 -6.65
CA ASN A 22 -2.27 13.04 -7.74
C ASN A 22 -0.80 13.47 -7.63
N ASN A 23 -0.15 13.05 -6.56
CA ASN A 23 1.11 13.60 -6.11
C ASN A 23 2.30 12.77 -6.59
N SER A 24 3.44 13.45 -6.79
CA SER A 24 4.74 12.85 -7.09
C SER A 24 5.10 11.74 -6.10
N GLU A 25 5.75 10.67 -6.54
CA GLU A 25 6.33 9.58 -5.73
C GLU A 25 6.86 10.05 -4.37
N CYS A 26 7.66 11.12 -4.37
CA CYS A 26 8.26 11.70 -3.16
C CYS A 26 7.24 12.09 -2.07
N LYS A 27 6.07 12.61 -2.44
CA LYS A 27 5.03 13.00 -1.47
C LYS A 27 4.35 11.77 -0.85
N LEU A 28 4.13 10.72 -1.64
CA LEU A 28 3.60 9.47 -1.11
C LEU A 28 4.60 8.84 -0.14
N LEU A 29 5.88 8.80 -0.51
CA LEU A 29 6.94 8.29 0.37
C LEU A 29 7.00 9.10 1.67
N SER A 30 6.95 10.43 1.61
CA SER A 30 6.90 11.27 2.82
C SER A 30 5.66 11.02 3.67
N LEU A 31 4.50 10.77 3.06
CA LEU A 31 3.28 10.42 3.80
C LEU A 31 3.43 9.06 4.49
N LEU A 32 3.92 8.04 3.78
CA LEU A 32 4.15 6.71 4.34
C LEU A 32 5.19 6.73 5.46
N GLU A 33 6.24 7.55 5.34
CA GLU A 33 7.23 7.76 6.40
C GLU A 33 6.58 8.43 7.62
N LYS A 34 5.78 9.48 7.40
CA LYS A 34 5.04 10.20 8.44
C LYS A 34 4.11 9.30 9.25
N VAL A 35 3.47 8.33 8.60
CA VAL A 35 2.57 7.37 9.27
C VAL A 35 3.24 6.04 9.66
N GLY A 36 4.56 5.93 9.51
CA GLY A 36 5.31 4.74 9.90
C GLY A 36 5.09 3.50 9.02
N LEU A 37 4.48 3.64 7.85
CA LEU A 37 4.27 2.53 6.90
C LEU A 37 5.47 2.30 5.97
N LEU A 38 6.39 3.27 5.86
CA LEU A 38 7.52 3.15 4.93
C LEU A 38 8.63 2.21 5.43
N GLU A 39 8.82 2.06 6.75
CA GLU A 39 9.95 1.32 7.33
C GLU A 39 9.94 -0.17 6.93
N ASP A 40 8.76 -0.78 6.88
CA ASP A 40 8.55 -2.18 6.50
C ASP A 40 8.05 -2.34 5.05
N ALA A 41 8.05 -1.26 4.27
CA ALA A 41 7.60 -1.30 2.88
C ALA A 41 8.65 -1.98 1.99
N TRP A 42 8.18 -2.80 1.05
CA TRP A 42 9.01 -3.28 -0.05
C TRP A 42 8.81 -2.39 -1.27
N MET A 43 9.88 -2.12 -2.02
CA MET A 43 9.80 -1.38 -3.28
C MET A 43 10.67 -2.03 -4.34
N ASN A 44 10.18 -2.07 -5.58
CA ASN A 44 10.95 -2.63 -6.70
C ASN A 44 12.09 -1.69 -7.15
N GLU A 45 13.07 -2.20 -7.90
CA GLU A 45 14.22 -1.41 -8.36
C GLU A 45 13.83 -0.22 -9.27
N GLY A 46 12.66 -0.31 -9.91
CA GLY A 46 12.13 0.75 -10.78
C GLY A 46 11.32 1.82 -10.04
N HIS A 47 11.05 1.64 -8.74
CA HIS A 47 10.14 2.48 -7.96
C HIS A 47 8.71 2.53 -8.51
N GLU A 48 8.32 1.56 -9.32
CA GLU A 48 7.00 1.45 -9.95
C GLU A 48 6.01 0.73 -9.05
N ASP A 49 6.49 -0.18 -8.20
CA ASP A 49 5.68 -0.95 -7.27
C ASP A 49 6.21 -0.77 -5.84
N LEU A 50 5.31 -0.43 -4.93
CA LEU A 50 5.53 -0.36 -3.50
C LEU A 50 4.51 -1.22 -2.76
N GLU A 51 4.94 -2.03 -1.80
CA GLU A 51 4.08 -2.88 -0.99
C GLU A 51 4.17 -2.46 0.47
N VAL A 52 3.01 -2.12 1.05
CA VAL A 52 2.88 -1.84 2.49
C VAL A 52 2.21 -2.99 3.21
N SER A 53 2.54 -3.17 4.49
CA SER A 53 1.92 -4.17 5.35
C SER A 53 0.45 -3.86 5.58
N ARG A 54 -0.41 -4.85 5.29
CA ARG A 54 -1.85 -4.75 5.56
C ARG A 54 -2.11 -4.53 7.05
N GLN A 55 -1.35 -5.20 7.91
CA GLN A 55 -1.59 -5.16 9.35
C GLN A 55 -1.30 -3.75 9.88
N ASP A 56 -0.19 -3.15 9.46
CA ASP A 56 0.20 -1.82 9.92
C ASP A 56 -0.75 -0.76 9.38
N THR A 57 -1.19 -0.89 8.12
CA THR A 57 -2.25 -0.03 7.58
C THR A 57 -3.53 -0.11 8.41
N LEU A 58 -3.96 -1.29 8.86
CA LEU A 58 -5.17 -1.46 9.68
C LEU A 58 -5.00 -0.93 11.12
N SER A 59 -3.77 -0.83 11.60
CA SER A 59 -3.44 -0.32 12.93
C SER A 59 -3.25 1.19 12.97
N LEU A 60 -3.31 1.87 11.82
CA LEU A 60 -3.25 3.33 11.76
C LEU A 60 -4.44 3.98 12.48
N ASP A 61 -4.13 4.88 13.39
CA ASP A 61 -5.08 5.86 13.93
C ASP A 61 -4.85 7.21 13.25
N LEU A 62 -5.72 7.56 12.29
CA LEU A 62 -5.57 8.77 11.49
C LEU A 62 -5.72 10.07 12.31
N GLU A 63 -6.27 10.01 13.53
CA GLU A 63 -6.38 11.17 14.41
C GLU A 63 -5.03 11.56 15.05
N GLU A 64 -4.05 10.66 15.07
CA GLU A 64 -2.72 10.92 15.65
C GLU A 64 -1.81 11.73 14.71
N TYR A 65 -2.20 11.90 13.44
CA TYR A 65 -1.38 12.53 12.41
C TYR A 65 -1.99 13.85 11.92
N ASP A 66 -1.15 14.85 11.71
CA ASP A 66 -1.55 16.13 11.10
C ASP A 66 -1.68 15.98 9.58
N LEU A 67 -2.81 15.44 9.11
CA LEU A 67 -3.06 15.11 7.70
C LEU A 67 -3.91 16.18 7.00
N ASP A 68 -3.57 16.51 5.77
CA ASP A 68 -4.47 17.28 4.91
C ASP A 68 -5.64 16.41 4.36
N GLU A 69 -6.59 17.04 3.67
CA GLU A 69 -7.79 16.36 3.16
C GLU A 69 -7.47 15.31 2.08
N GLU A 70 -6.41 15.53 1.27
CA GLU A 70 -5.97 14.59 0.24
C GLU A 70 -5.24 13.41 0.86
N GLU A 71 -4.30 13.66 1.78
CA GLU A 71 -3.57 12.64 2.54
C GLU A 71 -4.54 11.75 3.33
N ARG A 72 -5.53 12.36 4.00
CA ARG A 72 -6.55 11.64 4.75
C ARG A 72 -7.40 10.76 3.85
N GLY A 73 -7.92 11.31 2.75
CA GLY A 73 -8.73 10.54 1.80
C GLY A 73 -7.98 9.33 1.25
N PHE A 74 -6.71 9.53 0.87
CA PHE A 74 -5.86 8.42 0.41
C PHE A 74 -5.66 7.32 1.47
N LEU A 75 -5.38 7.70 2.72
CA LEU A 75 -5.19 6.73 3.80
C LEU A 75 -6.50 6.01 4.16
N GLU A 76 -7.64 6.68 4.07
CA GLU A 76 -8.96 6.06 4.24
C GLU A 76 -9.22 4.99 3.17
N ASP A 77 -8.94 5.31 1.89
CA ASP A 77 -9.02 4.35 0.79
C ASP A 77 -8.06 3.16 1.00
N LEU A 78 -6.83 3.44 1.42
CA LEU A 78 -5.82 2.41 1.71
C LEU A 78 -6.30 1.46 2.82
N ILE A 79 -6.87 2.02 3.89
CA ILE A 79 -7.47 1.26 5.00
C ILE A 79 -8.68 0.46 4.51
N GLU A 80 -9.51 1.02 3.64
CA GLU A 80 -10.65 0.31 3.07
C GLU A 80 -10.19 -0.90 2.25
N VAL A 81 -9.21 -0.72 1.36
CA VAL A 81 -8.57 -1.82 0.61
C VAL A 81 -8.00 -2.87 1.55
N ALA A 82 -7.31 -2.46 2.63
CA ALA A 82 -6.79 -3.36 3.65
C ALA A 82 -7.89 -4.23 4.31
N LYS A 83 -9.09 -3.67 4.47
CA LYS A 83 -10.28 -4.32 5.07
C LYS A 83 -11.04 -5.20 4.07
N THR A 84 -11.16 -4.78 2.82
CA THR A 84 -12.13 -5.37 1.88
C THR A 84 -11.45 -6.31 0.88
N ALA A 85 -10.28 -5.95 0.35
CA ALA A 85 -9.66 -6.61 -0.80
C ALA A 85 -9.26 -8.06 -0.50
N PRO A 86 -9.77 -9.05 -1.26
CA PRO A 86 -9.43 -10.46 -1.05
C PRO A 86 -7.95 -10.77 -1.25
N TYR A 87 -7.25 -10.03 -2.12
CA TYR A 87 -5.82 -10.23 -2.35
C TYR A 87 -5.03 -9.79 -1.11
N ALA A 88 -5.28 -8.59 -0.57
CA ALA A 88 -4.56 -8.04 0.58
C ALA A 88 -4.71 -8.95 1.82
N LYS A 89 -5.90 -9.56 2.00
CA LYS A 89 -6.14 -10.56 3.06
C LYS A 89 -5.31 -11.83 2.89
N LYS A 90 -5.04 -12.26 1.66
CA LYS A 90 -4.30 -13.48 1.34
C LYS A 90 -2.78 -13.25 1.33
N SER A 91 -2.36 -12.11 0.82
CA SER A 91 -0.95 -11.74 0.64
C SER A 91 -0.34 -11.13 1.91
N GLY A 92 -1.16 -10.45 2.72
CA GLY A 92 -0.71 -9.71 3.90
C GLY A 92 -0.16 -8.32 3.59
N PHE A 93 -0.19 -7.90 2.33
CA PHE A 93 0.31 -6.60 1.88
C PHE A 93 -0.65 -5.95 0.88
N ILE A 94 -0.54 -4.63 0.77
CA ILE A 94 -1.27 -3.80 -0.19
C ILE A 94 -0.23 -3.26 -1.16
N ARG A 95 -0.47 -3.42 -2.47
CA ARG A 95 0.44 -2.93 -3.51
C ARG A 95 -0.06 -1.60 -4.06
N LEU A 96 0.84 -0.64 -4.12
CA LEU A 96 0.71 0.67 -4.74
C LEU A 96 1.58 0.67 -6.00
N SER A 97 1.00 1.03 -7.14
CA SER A 97 1.68 0.99 -8.44
C SER A 97 1.56 2.34 -9.16
N TRP A 98 2.65 2.78 -9.81
CA TRP A 98 2.68 3.96 -10.68
C TRP A 98 2.67 3.55 -12.16
N PHE A 99 1.95 4.30 -13.01
CA PHE A 99 1.85 4.12 -14.47
C PHE A 99 1.95 5.45 -15.23
#